data_AF-A0A432FMX7-F1
#
_entry.id   AF-A0A432FMX7-F1
#
_cell.length_a   1.000
_cell.length_b   1.000
_cell.length_c   1.000
_cell.angle_alpha   90.00
_cell.angle_beta   90.00
_cell.angle_gamma   90.00
#
_symmetry.space_group_name_H-M   'P 1'
#
loop_
_entity.id
_entity.type
_entity.pdbx_description
1 polymer ?
#
loop_
_entity_poly.entity_id
_entity_poly.type
_entity_poly.pdbx_seq_one_letter_code
_entity_poly.pdbx_strand_id
1 'polypeptide(L)'
;PYDWTPRSDAPLGSPLAPSARRVSRVASRLPGTTRLRFALHGGQRALLFLLGLGLIYMILGTQFRSYVQPLLILATVPMAFTGVVIGLLVSNNPLSLVTLYGIIALAGIAANDAIVLISTANRNLEKVPTLGQAIVFASRRRVLPILITSLTTMAGLFSLAAGWGGESLIWGPVATAIVWGLAFSTLLTLFIIPPLYALVQRRRLKAVPEQLSAPPPLGLLEKGFSRALARLRGQEARRELEDLEAIATDDESAQHYETGRRKLLEGKVEEALWHFEQLARSQPENFIANLYTAQAMVQWMQHHGWDVGYTARASRYLRKARRLRPGNTRVREIELLLKQLDGSAPQEFPASSQETPTR
;
A
#
# COMPACT_ATOMS: atom_id res chain seq x y z
N PRO A 1 40.63 -16.09 48.53
CA PRO A 1 41.49 -14.92 48.78
C PRO A 1 42.45 -14.71 47.60
N TYR A 2 41.93 -14.14 46.51
CA TYR A 2 42.76 -13.78 45.35
C TYR A 2 43.15 -12.30 45.50
N ASP A 3 44.43 -12.10 45.76
CA ASP A 3 45.08 -10.83 46.01
C ASP A 3 45.18 -10.01 44.71
N TRP A 4 44.65 -8.78 44.74
CA TRP A 4 44.67 -7.83 43.63
C TRP A 4 45.60 -6.67 44.01
N THR A 5 46.90 -6.88 43.85
CA THR A 5 47.88 -5.79 43.83
C THR A 5 48.27 -5.49 42.38
N PRO A 6 48.07 -4.25 41.88
CA PRO A 6 48.46 -3.89 40.52
C PRO A 6 49.97 -3.68 40.46
N ARG A 7 50.69 -4.47 39.65
CA ARG A 7 52.09 -4.19 39.27
C ARG A 7 52.14 -2.92 38.42
N SER A 8 52.98 -1.97 38.82
CA SER A 8 53.05 -0.59 38.35
C SER A 8 54.17 -0.35 37.32
N ASP A 9 54.41 -1.30 36.40
CA ASP A 9 55.63 -1.29 35.58
C ASP A 9 55.35 -1.35 34.07
N ALA A 10 54.30 -0.66 33.59
CA ALA A 10 54.08 -0.45 32.16
C ALA A 10 54.52 0.97 31.74
N PRO A 11 55.51 1.12 30.82
CA PRO A 11 55.96 2.43 30.38
C PRO A 11 54.84 3.18 29.63
N LEU A 12 54.64 4.46 29.99
CA LEU A 12 53.77 5.40 29.26
C LEU A 12 54.28 5.57 27.83
N GLY A 13 53.50 5.11 26.85
CA GLY A 13 53.74 5.40 25.43
C GLY A 13 53.48 4.22 24.51
N SER A 14 52.21 3.88 24.25
CA SER A 14 51.85 3.19 23.00
C SER A 14 50.40 3.50 22.59
N PRO A 15 50.13 3.73 21.29
CA PRO A 15 48.78 4.00 20.80
C PRO A 15 47.95 2.71 20.81
N LEU A 16 46.84 2.71 21.57
CA LEU A 16 45.90 1.59 21.64
C LEU A 16 44.97 1.55 20.41
N ALA A 17 45.52 1.08 19.29
CA ALA A 17 44.81 0.36 18.22
C ALA A 17 45.85 -0.48 17.47
N PRO A 18 45.65 -1.79 17.16
CA PRO A 18 44.38 -2.38 16.73
C PRO A 18 44.05 -3.73 17.41
N SER A 19 42.93 -3.80 18.12
CA SER A 19 42.37 -5.04 18.70
C SER A 19 41.90 -6.06 17.64
N ALA A 20 41.75 -5.66 16.37
CA ALA A 20 41.31 -6.54 15.28
C ALA A 20 42.37 -7.56 14.81
N ARG A 21 43.68 -7.25 14.89
CA ARG A 21 44.75 -8.15 14.41
C ARG A 21 45.18 -9.24 15.41
N ARG A 22 44.71 -9.15 16.66
CA ARG A 22 44.97 -10.16 17.69
C ARG A 22 43.94 -11.30 17.65
N VAL A 23 42.69 -10.98 17.27
CA VAL A 23 41.62 -11.98 17.10
C VAL A 23 41.90 -12.92 15.92
N SER A 24 42.44 -12.41 14.82
CA SER A 24 42.78 -13.23 13.64
C SER A 24 43.90 -14.25 13.91
N ARG A 25 44.87 -13.91 14.78
CA ARG A 25 45.94 -14.83 15.18
C ARG A 25 45.47 -15.92 16.16
N VAL A 26 44.51 -15.63 17.04
CA VAL A 26 43.93 -16.65 17.93
C VAL A 26 42.98 -17.58 17.17
N ALA A 27 42.21 -17.07 16.20
CA ALA A 27 41.34 -17.88 15.35
C ALA A 27 42.11 -18.88 14.45
N SER A 28 43.39 -18.63 14.17
CA SER A 28 44.29 -19.53 13.44
C SER A 28 44.86 -20.68 14.27
N ARG A 29 44.70 -20.65 15.60
CA ARG A 29 45.20 -21.68 16.54
C ARG A 29 44.10 -22.56 17.14
N LEU A 30 42.86 -22.42 16.69
CA LEU A 30 41.73 -23.23 17.17
C LEU A 30 41.66 -24.57 16.40
N PRO A 31 41.47 -25.72 17.08
CA PRO A 31 41.28 -27.01 16.44
C PRO A 31 40.14 -26.97 15.39
N GLY A 32 40.26 -27.74 14.30
CA GLY A 32 39.30 -27.73 13.18
C GLY A 32 37.83 -27.97 13.58
N THR A 33 37.59 -28.62 14.71
CA THR A 33 36.26 -28.85 15.29
C THR A 33 35.57 -27.55 15.77
N THR A 34 36.34 -26.56 16.23
CA THR A 34 35.78 -25.29 16.72
C THR A 34 35.34 -24.39 15.56
N ARG A 35 36.08 -24.38 14.44
CA ARG A 35 35.68 -23.64 13.22
C ARG A 35 34.41 -24.21 12.58
N LEU A 36 34.29 -25.53 12.52
CA LEU A 36 33.08 -26.19 12.02
C LEU A 36 31.88 -25.91 12.92
N ARG A 37 32.05 -25.92 14.25
CA ARG A 37 30.99 -25.56 15.20
C ARG A 37 30.51 -24.12 15.03
N PHE A 38 31.40 -23.13 14.87
CA PHE A 38 30.96 -21.73 14.66
C PHE A 38 30.14 -21.54 13.38
N ALA A 39 30.54 -22.18 12.28
CA ALA A 39 29.79 -22.12 11.02
C ALA A 39 28.41 -22.80 11.14
N LEU A 40 28.34 -23.95 11.81
CA LEU A 40 27.08 -24.67 12.06
C LEU A 40 26.12 -23.87 12.97
N HIS A 41 26.63 -23.17 14.00
CA HIS A 41 25.79 -22.37 14.91
C HIS A 41 25.28 -21.08 14.26
N GLY A 42 25.99 -20.52 13.28
CA GLY A 42 25.51 -19.38 12.49
C GLY A 42 24.31 -19.73 11.63
N GLY A 43 24.37 -20.87 10.92
CA GLY A 43 23.28 -21.36 10.08
C GLY A 43 21.99 -21.67 10.87
N GLN A 44 22.13 -22.28 12.04
CA GLN A 44 20.97 -22.58 12.90
C GLN A 44 20.25 -21.32 13.39
N ARG A 45 20.98 -20.25 13.74
CA ARG A 45 20.39 -18.97 14.20
C ARG A 45 19.66 -18.25 13.07
N ALA A 46 20.26 -18.22 11.87
CA ALA A 46 19.62 -17.67 10.69
C ALA A 46 18.33 -18.45 10.35
N LEU A 47 18.36 -19.79 10.48
CA LEU A 47 17.17 -20.62 10.29
C LEU A 47 16.07 -20.29 11.29
N LEU A 48 16.39 -20.16 12.59
CA LEU A 48 15.41 -19.77 13.61
C LEU A 48 14.82 -18.38 13.37
N PHE A 49 15.65 -17.42 12.93
CA PHE A 49 15.18 -16.10 12.54
C PHE A 49 14.21 -16.16 11.35
N LEU A 50 14.56 -16.90 10.30
CA LEU A 50 13.71 -17.10 9.13
C LEU A 50 12.41 -17.83 9.49
N LEU A 51 12.46 -18.82 10.37
CA LEU A 51 11.29 -19.53 10.87
C LEU A 51 10.36 -18.58 11.63
N GLY A 52 10.90 -17.75 12.54
CA GLY A 52 10.13 -16.74 13.26
C GLY A 52 9.52 -15.71 12.32
N LEU A 53 10.28 -15.24 11.33
CA LEU A 53 9.81 -14.32 10.30
C LEU A 53 8.69 -14.94 9.45
N GLY A 54 8.80 -16.22 9.11
CA GLY A 54 7.77 -16.99 8.41
C GLY A 54 6.50 -17.17 9.24
N LEU A 55 6.63 -17.40 10.55
CA LEU A 55 5.49 -17.52 11.46
C LEU A 55 4.74 -16.18 11.59
N ILE A 56 5.48 -15.07 11.75
CA ILE A 56 4.92 -13.72 11.75
C ILE A 56 4.21 -13.46 10.42
N TYR A 57 4.83 -13.78 9.29
CA TYR A 57 4.22 -13.63 7.97
C TYR A 57 2.89 -14.39 7.88
N MET A 58 2.83 -15.62 8.38
CA MET A 58 1.62 -16.43 8.32
C MET A 58 0.49 -15.86 9.19
N ILE A 59 0.81 -15.43 10.42
CA ILE A 59 -0.15 -14.81 11.34
C ILE A 59 -0.69 -13.49 10.76
N LEU A 60 0.18 -12.66 10.18
CA LEU A 60 -0.24 -11.41 9.53
C LEU A 60 -1.06 -11.71 8.27
N GLY A 61 -0.71 -12.75 7.51
CA GLY A 61 -1.44 -13.15 6.32
C GLY A 61 -2.89 -13.52 6.61
N THR A 62 -3.12 -14.26 7.71
CA THR A 62 -4.48 -14.58 8.16
C THR A 62 -5.19 -13.35 8.72
N GLN A 63 -4.51 -12.50 9.49
CA GLN A 63 -5.08 -11.28 10.07
C GLN A 63 -5.54 -10.26 9.01
N PHE A 64 -4.70 -9.99 8.00
CA PHE A 64 -4.97 -8.99 6.97
C PHE A 64 -5.75 -9.54 5.76
N ARG A 65 -6.07 -10.85 5.75
CA ARG A 65 -6.70 -11.56 4.62
C ARG A 65 -6.01 -11.25 3.28
N SER A 66 -4.69 -11.09 3.31
CA SER A 66 -3.87 -10.69 2.16
C SER A 66 -2.45 -11.21 2.33
N TYR A 67 -1.88 -11.74 1.26
CA TYR A 67 -0.50 -12.27 1.26
C TYR A 67 0.56 -11.18 0.98
N VAL A 68 0.15 -10.02 0.45
CA VAL A 68 1.08 -8.94 0.09
C VAL A 68 1.25 -7.94 1.23
N GLN A 69 0.20 -7.68 2.02
CA GLN A 69 0.28 -6.75 3.15
C GLN A 69 1.26 -7.18 4.25
N PRO A 70 1.36 -8.47 4.64
CA PRO A 70 2.38 -8.94 5.56
C PRO A 70 3.79 -8.67 5.06
N LEU A 71 4.03 -8.80 3.74
CA LEU A 71 5.34 -8.52 3.15
C LEU A 71 5.73 -7.05 3.29
N LEU A 72 4.76 -6.13 3.18
CA LEU A 72 4.97 -4.70 3.42
C LEU A 72 5.38 -4.43 4.87
N ILE A 73 4.77 -5.13 5.83
CA ILE A 73 5.10 -5.01 7.24
C ILE A 73 6.50 -5.58 7.50
N LEU A 74 6.81 -6.75 6.94
CA LEU A 74 8.14 -7.36 7.07
C LEU A 74 9.24 -6.50 6.44
N ALA A 75 8.92 -5.62 5.49
CA ALA A 75 9.87 -4.67 4.92
C ALA A 75 10.42 -3.66 5.95
N THR A 76 9.77 -3.47 7.11
CA THR A 76 10.32 -2.63 8.18
C THR A 76 11.50 -3.28 8.92
N VAL A 77 11.60 -4.60 8.93
CA VAL A 77 12.70 -5.33 9.58
C VAL A 77 14.08 -4.97 9.01
N PRO A 78 14.32 -5.01 7.68
CA PRO A 78 15.60 -4.57 7.12
C PRO A 78 15.83 -3.05 7.27
N MET A 79 14.77 -2.23 7.30
CA MET A 79 14.89 -0.80 7.59
C MET A 79 15.41 -0.58 9.01
N ALA A 80 14.87 -1.29 10.00
CA ALA A 80 15.31 -1.25 11.39
C ALA A 80 16.75 -1.76 11.55
N PHE A 81 17.10 -2.85 10.86
CA PHE A 81 18.46 -3.39 10.87
C PHE A 81 19.49 -2.38 10.37
N THR A 82 19.15 -1.57 9.36
CA THR A 82 20.01 -0.50 8.85
C THR A 82 20.35 0.51 9.96
N GLY A 83 19.36 0.90 10.76
CA GLY A 83 19.56 1.78 11.92
C GLY A 83 20.42 1.15 13.03
N VAL A 84 20.26 -0.15 13.28
CA VAL A 84 21.09 -0.89 14.25
C VAL A 84 22.56 -0.86 13.84
N VAL A 85 22.86 -1.14 12.57
CA VAL A 85 24.23 -1.16 12.06
C VAL A 85 24.87 0.22 12.25
N ILE A 86 24.16 1.28 11.88
CA ILE A 86 24.63 2.66 12.07
C ILE A 86 24.87 2.95 13.57
N GLY A 87 23.92 2.62 14.44
CA GLY A 87 24.01 2.86 15.88
C GLY A 87 25.18 2.14 16.55
N LEU A 88 25.40 0.87 16.21
CA LEU A 88 26.51 0.09 16.75
C LEU A 88 27.86 0.62 16.28
N LEU A 89 27.95 1.08 15.03
CA LEU A 89 29.17 1.71 14.50
C LEU A 89 29.48 3.03 15.19
N VAL A 90 28.47 3.89 15.39
CA VAL A 90 28.63 5.19 16.06
C VAL A 90 29.02 5.02 17.53
N SER A 91 28.39 4.09 18.24
CA SER A 91 28.70 3.81 19.65
C SER A 91 29.87 2.86 19.85
N ASN A 92 30.53 2.40 18.79
CA ASN A 92 31.63 1.43 18.81
C ASN A 92 31.30 0.14 19.60
N ASN A 93 30.03 -0.27 19.57
CA ASN A 93 29.53 -1.44 20.27
C ASN A 93 29.64 -2.71 19.41
N PRO A 94 30.06 -3.85 19.96
CA PRO A 94 30.20 -5.07 19.19
C PRO A 94 28.84 -5.67 18.81
N LEU A 95 28.75 -6.19 17.57
CA LEU A 95 27.63 -7.04 17.17
C LEU A 95 27.81 -8.42 17.82
N SER A 96 27.17 -8.60 18.97
CA SER A 96 27.24 -9.81 19.79
C SER A 96 25.94 -10.63 19.71
N LEU A 97 25.95 -11.81 20.34
CA LEU A 97 24.74 -12.61 20.49
C LEU A 97 23.65 -11.91 21.29
N VAL A 98 24.04 -11.13 22.30
CA VAL A 98 23.11 -10.38 23.12
C VAL A 98 22.45 -9.28 22.28
N THR A 99 23.26 -8.57 21.49
CA THR A 99 22.79 -7.55 20.55
C THR A 99 21.79 -8.12 19.54
N LEU A 100 21.96 -9.37 19.10
CA LEU A 100 21.02 -10.04 18.19
C LEU A 100 19.63 -10.24 18.81
N TYR A 101 19.53 -10.54 20.10
CA TYR A 101 18.23 -10.57 20.79
C TYR A 101 17.54 -9.20 20.78
N GLY A 102 18.32 -8.12 20.93
CA GLY A 102 17.83 -6.76 20.76
C GLY A 102 17.27 -6.49 19.36
N ILE A 103 17.93 -6.99 18.31
CA ILE A 103 17.46 -6.87 16.93
C ILE A 103 16.14 -7.63 16.72
N ILE A 104 16.00 -8.81 17.31
CA ILE A 104 14.75 -9.60 17.24
C ILE A 104 13.61 -8.85 17.94
N ALA A 105 13.86 -8.29 19.13
CA ALA A 105 12.87 -7.47 19.84
C ALA A 105 12.48 -6.22 19.02
N LEU A 106 13.46 -5.53 18.46
CA LEU A 106 13.26 -4.37 17.59
C LEU A 106 12.41 -4.70 16.37
N ALA A 107 12.58 -5.88 15.76
CA ALA A 107 11.77 -6.29 14.61
C ALA A 107 10.27 -6.32 14.95
N GLY A 108 9.89 -6.76 16.15
CA GLY A 108 8.50 -6.73 16.61
C GLY A 108 7.97 -5.31 16.83
N ILE A 109 8.79 -4.44 17.45
CA ILE A 109 8.43 -3.04 17.69
C ILE A 109 8.24 -2.30 16.36
N ALA A 110 9.18 -2.45 15.42
CA ALA A 110 9.12 -1.85 14.09
C ALA A 110 7.95 -2.39 13.25
N ALA A 111 7.63 -3.68 13.38
CA ALA A 111 6.46 -4.26 12.70
C ALA A 111 5.15 -3.67 13.23
N ASN A 112 5.03 -3.42 14.54
CA ASN A 112 3.84 -2.83 15.15
C ASN A 112 3.50 -1.45 14.55
N ASP A 113 4.50 -0.61 14.32
CA ASP A 113 4.29 0.72 13.71
C ASP A 113 3.65 0.62 12.32
N ALA A 114 4.13 -0.31 11.49
CA ALA A 114 3.55 -0.58 10.17
C ALA A 114 2.16 -1.24 10.25
N ILE A 115 1.95 -2.18 11.18
CA ILE A 115 0.65 -2.85 11.40
C ILE A 115 -0.44 -1.81 11.70
N VAL A 116 -0.18 -0.90 12.63
CA VAL A 116 -1.15 0.14 13.04
C VAL A 116 -1.45 1.10 11.88
N LEU A 117 -0.45 1.48 11.10
CA LEU A 117 -0.62 2.34 9.93
C LEU A 117 -1.43 1.66 8.83
N ILE A 118 -1.04 0.43 8.43
CA ILE A 118 -1.68 -0.33 7.35
C ILE A 118 -3.10 -0.74 7.72
N SER A 119 -3.34 -1.21 8.95
CA SER A 119 -4.69 -1.55 9.43
C SER A 119 -5.62 -0.32 9.42
N THR A 120 -5.10 0.85 9.76
CA THR A 120 -5.87 2.10 9.70
C THR A 120 -6.11 2.53 8.25
N ALA A 121 -5.14 2.36 7.36
CA ALA A 121 -5.31 2.60 5.93
C ALA A 121 -6.36 1.68 5.32
N ASN A 122 -6.37 0.38 5.66
CA ASN A 122 -7.40 -0.57 5.26
C ASN A 122 -8.80 -0.14 5.76
N ARG A 123 -8.92 0.18 7.05
CA ARG A 123 -10.20 0.65 7.63
C ARG A 123 -10.69 1.97 7.03
N ASN A 124 -9.78 2.84 6.60
CA ASN A 124 -10.14 4.06 5.92
C ASN A 124 -10.51 3.82 4.46
N LEU A 125 -9.93 2.80 3.81
CA LEU A 125 -10.28 2.41 2.44
C LEU A 125 -11.72 1.89 2.35
N GLU A 126 -12.26 1.34 3.44
CA GLU A 126 -13.69 0.98 3.55
C GLU A 126 -14.62 2.19 3.65
N LYS A 127 -14.10 3.36 4.04
CA LYS A 127 -14.88 4.55 4.37
C LYS A 127 -14.71 5.70 3.39
N VAL A 128 -13.66 5.65 2.58
CA VAL A 128 -13.24 6.75 1.72
C VAL A 128 -13.05 6.20 0.31
N PRO A 129 -13.63 6.84 -0.71
CA PRO A 129 -13.66 6.33 -2.09
C PRO A 129 -12.28 6.18 -2.72
N THR A 130 -11.29 6.89 -2.19
CA THR A 130 -9.98 7.05 -2.81
C THR A 130 -8.86 6.49 -1.95
N LEU A 131 -8.03 5.63 -2.55
CA LEU A 131 -6.83 5.06 -1.93
C LEU A 131 -5.89 6.12 -1.37
N GLY A 132 -5.61 7.17 -2.14
CA GLY A 132 -4.74 8.28 -1.70
C GLY A 132 -5.29 8.99 -0.45
N GLN A 133 -6.58 9.29 -0.43
CA GLN A 133 -7.24 9.92 0.71
C GLN A 133 -7.22 9.01 1.94
N ALA A 134 -7.54 7.72 1.76
CA ALA A 134 -7.48 6.74 2.85
C ALA A 134 -6.09 6.67 3.51
N ILE A 135 -5.02 6.71 2.71
CA ILE A 135 -3.63 6.72 3.16
C ILE A 135 -3.28 8.04 3.86
N VAL A 136 -3.65 9.19 3.30
CA VAL A 136 -3.39 10.50 3.93
C VAL A 136 -4.11 10.62 5.27
N PHE A 137 -5.38 10.22 5.34
CA PHE A 137 -6.14 10.20 6.59
C PHE A 137 -5.56 9.22 7.61
N ALA A 138 -5.12 8.04 7.17
CA ALA A 138 -4.48 7.07 8.05
C ALA A 138 -3.16 7.61 8.60
N SER A 139 -2.33 8.18 7.72
CA SER A 139 -1.03 8.76 8.08
C SER A 139 -1.22 9.92 9.05
N ARG A 140 -2.10 10.88 8.75
CA ARG A 140 -2.40 12.01 9.65
C ARG A 140 -2.84 11.56 11.05
N ARG A 141 -3.66 10.51 11.15
CA ARG A 141 -4.14 10.00 12.44
C ARG A 141 -3.11 9.16 13.19
N ARG A 142 -2.08 8.63 12.52
CA ARG A 142 -1.14 7.67 13.11
C ARG A 142 0.29 8.17 13.27
N VAL A 143 0.70 9.19 12.53
CA VAL A 143 2.03 9.80 12.66
C VAL A 143 2.33 10.18 14.10
N LEU A 144 1.44 10.95 14.75
CA LEU A 144 1.68 11.41 16.12
C LEU A 144 1.68 10.26 17.15
N PRO A 145 0.70 9.33 17.15
CA PRO A 145 0.74 8.16 18.03
C PRO A 145 2.00 7.31 17.86
N ILE A 146 2.43 7.02 16.62
CA ILE A 146 3.63 6.22 16.33
C ILE A 146 4.89 6.91 16.84
N LEU A 147 4.98 8.23 16.67
CA LEU A 147 6.10 9.01 17.19
C LEU A 147 6.14 8.98 18.72
N ILE A 148 5.00 9.12 19.40
CA ILE A 148 4.94 9.09 20.87
C ILE A 148 5.39 7.72 21.41
N THR A 149 4.90 6.62 20.84
CA THR A 149 5.29 5.27 21.30
C THR A 149 6.77 4.99 21.07
N SER A 150 7.27 5.40 19.89
CA SER A 150 8.69 5.22 19.55
C SER A 150 9.58 6.07 20.45
N LEU A 151 9.22 7.34 20.66
CA LEU A 151 9.98 8.25 21.51
C LEU A 151 9.98 7.82 22.98
N THR A 152 8.85 7.31 23.47
CA THR A 152 8.76 6.76 24.83
C THR A 152 9.70 5.57 25.00
N THR A 153 9.72 4.67 24.02
CA THR A 153 10.62 3.49 24.03
C THR A 153 12.08 3.92 23.95
N MET A 154 12.39 4.88 23.07
CA MET A 154 13.73 5.44 22.94
C MET A 154 14.17 6.10 24.26
N ALA A 155 13.34 6.96 24.84
CA ALA A 155 13.66 7.65 26.10
C ALA A 155 13.90 6.66 27.25
N GLY A 156 13.08 5.60 27.36
CA GLY A 156 13.23 4.56 28.38
C GLY A 156 14.55 3.78 28.26
N LEU A 157 15.00 3.51 27.03
CA LEU A 157 16.25 2.78 26.78
C LEU A 157 17.47 3.70 26.61
N PHE A 158 17.27 5.00 26.43
CA PHE A 158 18.33 5.96 26.16
C PHE A 158 19.32 6.05 27.32
N SER A 159 18.84 6.06 28.57
CA SER A 159 19.72 6.11 29.75
C SER A 159 20.66 4.89 29.82
N LEU A 160 20.16 3.72 29.42
CA LEU A 160 20.91 2.47 29.35
C LEU A 160 21.87 2.44 28.17
N ALA A 161 21.46 3.01 27.03
CA ALA A 161 22.31 3.17 25.85
C ALA A 161 23.43 4.21 26.06
N ALA A 162 23.19 5.24 26.87
CA ALA A 162 24.13 6.31 27.19
C ALA A 162 25.05 5.96 28.39
N GLY A 163 24.74 4.92 29.15
CA GLY A 163 25.57 4.48 30.27
C GLY A 163 25.57 5.41 31.49
N TRP A 164 24.52 6.22 31.70
CA TRP A 164 24.44 7.25 32.76
C TRP A 164 24.47 6.75 34.22
N GLY A 165 24.66 5.45 34.44
CA GLY A 165 24.89 4.84 35.76
C GLY A 165 25.96 3.75 35.76
N GLY A 166 26.78 3.67 34.72
CA GLY A 166 27.78 2.62 34.51
C GLY A 166 27.59 1.89 33.17
N GLU A 167 28.70 1.51 32.54
CA GLU A 167 28.73 0.79 31.27
C GLU A 167 28.43 -0.70 31.47
N SER A 168 27.34 -1.19 30.89
CA SER A 168 27.03 -2.63 30.89
C SER A 168 27.48 -3.28 29.58
N LEU A 169 28.39 -4.25 29.69
CA LEU A 169 28.86 -5.09 28.58
C LEU A 169 27.74 -5.89 27.89
N ILE A 170 26.62 -6.11 28.59
CA ILE A 170 25.49 -6.91 28.10
C ILE A 170 24.38 -5.98 27.61
N TRP A 171 23.96 -5.03 28.44
CA TRP A 171 22.77 -4.24 28.17
C TRP A 171 23.01 -2.99 27.34
N GLY A 172 24.22 -2.40 27.41
CA GLY A 172 24.57 -1.22 26.61
C GLY A 172 24.39 -1.47 25.11
N PRO A 173 25.06 -2.50 24.53
CA PRO A 173 24.92 -2.80 23.11
C PRO A 173 23.48 -3.10 22.66
N VAL A 174 22.68 -3.75 23.51
CA VAL A 174 21.27 -4.06 23.24
C VAL A 174 20.44 -2.77 23.19
N ALA A 175 20.57 -1.92 24.19
CA ALA A 175 19.85 -0.65 24.28
C ALA A 175 20.22 0.27 23.11
N THR A 176 21.52 0.39 22.79
CA THR A 176 21.99 1.16 21.64
C THR A 176 21.38 0.65 20.33
N ALA A 177 21.35 -0.67 20.11
CA ALA A 177 20.77 -1.26 18.92
C ALA A 177 19.28 -0.93 18.79
N ILE A 178 18.50 -1.06 19.87
CA ILE A 178 17.07 -0.76 19.85
C ILE A 178 16.81 0.72 19.63
N VAL A 179 17.51 1.62 20.34
CA VAL A 179 17.29 3.07 20.24
C VAL A 179 17.57 3.57 18.83
N TRP A 180 18.75 3.27 18.27
CA TRP A 180 19.12 3.70 16.93
C TRP A 180 18.30 2.99 15.84
N GLY A 181 18.09 1.69 16.01
CA GLY A 181 17.27 0.91 15.10
C GLY A 181 15.84 1.40 15.03
N LEU A 182 15.24 1.75 16.17
CA LEU A 182 13.88 2.29 16.24
C LEU A 182 13.83 3.71 15.66
N ALA A 183 14.77 4.59 16.01
CA ALA A 183 14.82 5.95 15.46
C ALA A 183 14.80 5.96 13.92
N PHE A 184 15.69 5.17 13.30
CA PHE A 184 15.74 5.05 11.84
C PHE A 184 14.53 4.30 11.29
N SER A 185 14.10 3.20 11.92
CA SER A 185 12.95 2.41 11.45
C SER A 185 11.67 3.23 11.44
N THR A 186 11.37 3.95 12.51
CA THR A 186 10.15 4.75 12.62
C THR A 186 10.14 5.85 11.56
N LEU A 187 11.27 6.53 11.36
CA LEU A 187 11.39 7.54 10.31
C LEU A 187 11.15 6.92 8.92
N LEU A 188 11.89 5.86 8.58
CA LEU A 188 11.72 5.17 7.30
C LEU A 188 10.31 4.60 7.13
N THR A 189 9.69 4.07 8.18
CA THR A 189 8.34 3.51 8.15
C THR A 189 7.32 4.59 7.80
N LEU A 190 7.40 5.76 8.43
CA LEU A 190 6.49 6.89 8.14
C LEU A 190 6.60 7.41 6.70
N PHE A 191 7.79 7.38 6.10
CA PHE A 191 8.01 7.88 4.74
C PHE A 191 7.84 6.81 3.65
N ILE A 192 8.25 5.57 3.89
CA ILE A 192 8.31 4.51 2.88
C ILE A 192 7.02 3.68 2.85
N ILE A 193 6.41 3.38 4.00
CA ILE A 193 5.22 2.51 4.02
C ILE A 193 4.00 3.13 3.31
N PRO A 194 3.66 4.42 3.46
CA PRO A 194 2.53 5.01 2.74
C PRO A 194 2.61 4.87 1.21
N PRO A 195 3.71 5.27 0.53
CA PRO A 195 3.82 5.10 -0.92
C PRO A 195 3.93 3.62 -1.34
N LEU A 196 4.58 2.78 -0.54
CA LEU A 196 4.70 1.34 -0.84
C LEU A 196 3.33 0.64 -0.77
N TYR A 197 2.52 0.97 0.24
CA TYR A 197 1.14 0.51 0.36
C TYR A 197 0.28 1.03 -0.81
N ALA A 198 0.45 2.30 -1.21
CA ALA A 198 -0.24 2.86 -2.39
C ALA A 198 0.07 2.08 -3.67
N LEU A 199 1.34 1.74 -3.90
CA LEU A 199 1.78 1.00 -5.08
C LEU A 199 1.15 -0.39 -5.14
N VAL A 200 1.16 -1.11 -4.02
CA VAL A 200 0.59 -2.47 -3.93
C VAL A 200 -0.91 -2.43 -4.17
N GLN A 201 -1.62 -1.51 -3.52
CA GLN A 201 -3.08 -1.45 -3.62
C GLN A 201 -3.55 -0.91 -4.98
N ARG A 202 -2.78 -0.04 -5.64
CA ARG A 202 -3.07 0.42 -7.01
C ARG A 202 -3.00 -0.71 -8.05
N ARG A 203 -2.09 -1.67 -7.88
CA ARG A 203 -2.03 -2.87 -8.75
C ARG A 203 -3.28 -3.74 -8.61
N ARG A 204 -3.85 -3.81 -7.41
CA ARG A 204 -5.10 -4.54 -7.14
C ARG A 204 -6.32 -3.85 -7.77
N LEU A 205 -6.36 -2.52 -7.77
CA LEU A 205 -7.47 -1.74 -8.36
C LEU A 205 -7.39 -1.62 -9.89
N LYS A 206 -6.19 -1.71 -10.50
CA LYS A 206 -6.02 -1.74 -11.96
C LYS A 206 -6.53 -3.03 -12.62
N ALA A 207 -6.81 -4.08 -11.84
CA ALA A 207 -7.52 -5.27 -12.32
C ALA A 207 -9.02 -4.97 -12.46
N VAL A 208 -9.36 -4.01 -13.33
CA VAL A 208 -10.75 -3.80 -13.77
C VAL A 208 -11.01 -4.82 -14.89
N PRO A 209 -12.10 -5.59 -14.81
CA PRO A 209 -12.39 -6.62 -15.79
C PRO A 209 -12.52 -6.02 -17.20
N GLU A 210 -12.06 -6.80 -18.17
CA GLU A 210 -12.14 -6.65 -19.64
C GLU A 210 -13.60 -6.47 -20.19
N GLN A 211 -14.56 -6.24 -19.30
CA GLN A 211 -16.00 -6.17 -19.57
C GLN A 211 -16.53 -4.76 -19.88
N LEU A 212 -15.73 -3.71 -19.71
CA LEU A 212 -16.04 -2.38 -20.26
C LEU A 212 -15.74 -2.38 -21.77
N SER A 213 -16.63 -3.01 -22.55
CA SER A 213 -16.52 -3.14 -24.00
C SER A 213 -16.23 -1.79 -24.66
N ALA A 214 -15.20 -1.75 -25.51
CA ALA A 214 -14.87 -0.58 -26.31
C ALA A 214 -16.11 -0.09 -27.08
N PRO A 215 -16.28 1.24 -27.25
CA PRO A 215 -17.40 1.75 -28.04
C PRO A 215 -17.34 1.17 -29.45
N PRO A 216 -18.48 0.74 -30.03
CA PRO A 216 -18.54 0.30 -31.42
C PRO A 216 -18.16 1.45 -32.38
N PRO A 217 -17.45 1.20 -33.49
CA PRO A 217 -17.24 2.24 -34.52
C PRO A 217 -18.55 2.63 -35.22
N LEU A 218 -18.72 3.90 -35.56
CA LEU A 218 -19.82 4.40 -36.41
C LEU A 218 -19.77 3.80 -37.83
N GLY A 219 -18.57 3.44 -38.31
CA GLY A 219 -18.39 2.72 -39.57
C GLY A 219 -19.06 1.34 -39.63
N LEU A 220 -19.63 0.83 -38.52
CA LEU A 220 -20.50 -0.35 -38.52
C LEU A 220 -21.86 -0.09 -39.19
N LEU A 221 -22.30 1.16 -39.28
CA LEU A 221 -23.55 1.54 -39.93
C LEU A 221 -23.46 1.40 -41.46
N GLU A 222 -22.30 1.69 -42.06
CA GLU A 222 -22.09 1.62 -43.52
C GLU A 222 -21.91 0.17 -44.03
N LYS A 223 -21.28 -0.71 -43.24
CA LYS A 223 -20.78 -2.01 -43.72
C LYS A 223 -21.74 -3.17 -43.53
N GLY A 224 -23.04 -3.06 -43.85
CA GLY A 224 -23.99 -4.21 -43.89
C GLY A 224 -24.16 -5.05 -42.60
N PHE A 225 -23.40 -4.75 -41.56
CA PHE A 225 -23.30 -5.45 -40.29
C PHE A 225 -24.45 -5.06 -39.37
N SER A 226 -25.07 -3.89 -39.59
CA SER A 226 -26.36 -3.50 -39.00
C SER A 226 -27.43 -4.58 -39.22
N ARG A 227 -27.48 -5.18 -40.42
CA ARG A 227 -28.39 -6.30 -40.72
C ARG A 227 -27.99 -7.60 -40.03
N ALA A 228 -26.69 -7.83 -39.81
CA ALA A 228 -26.19 -9.02 -39.12
C ALA A 228 -26.38 -8.94 -37.59
N LEU A 229 -26.08 -7.78 -36.98
CA LEU A 229 -26.35 -7.46 -35.56
C LEU A 229 -27.84 -7.50 -35.24
N ALA A 230 -28.68 -6.91 -36.11
CA ALA A 230 -30.14 -6.92 -35.96
C ALA A 230 -30.75 -8.32 -36.10
N ARG A 231 -30.04 -9.27 -36.75
CA ARG A 231 -30.43 -10.69 -36.87
C ARG A 231 -29.93 -11.54 -35.70
N LEU A 232 -28.78 -11.21 -35.11
CA LEU A 232 -28.11 -12.04 -34.10
C LEU A 232 -28.43 -11.68 -32.64
N ARG A 233 -28.97 -10.47 -32.36
CA ARG A 233 -28.96 -9.95 -30.97
C ARG A 233 -30.17 -9.10 -30.57
N GLY A 234 -31.39 -9.62 -30.75
CA GLY A 234 -32.61 -9.14 -30.07
C GLY A 234 -32.97 -7.65 -30.26
N GLN A 235 -33.91 -7.15 -29.43
CA GLN A 235 -34.37 -5.74 -29.47
C GLN A 235 -33.28 -4.74 -29.03
N GLU A 236 -32.31 -5.17 -28.23
CA GLU A 236 -31.34 -4.27 -27.59
C GLU A 236 -30.25 -3.79 -28.55
N ALA A 237 -29.79 -4.65 -29.46
CA ALA A 237 -28.85 -4.25 -30.52
C ALA A 237 -29.48 -3.29 -31.54
N ARG A 238 -30.79 -3.44 -31.81
CA ARG A 238 -31.52 -2.50 -32.68
C ARG A 238 -31.57 -1.11 -32.07
N ARG A 239 -31.91 -1.03 -30.78
CA ARG A 239 -31.90 0.23 -30.06
C ARG A 239 -30.49 0.83 -30.03
N GLU A 240 -29.43 0.04 -29.78
CA GLU A 240 -28.05 0.57 -29.84
C GLU A 240 -27.71 1.15 -31.22
N LEU A 241 -28.18 0.54 -32.31
CA LEU A 241 -28.02 1.09 -33.66
C LEU A 241 -28.77 2.41 -33.83
N GLU A 242 -30.00 2.53 -33.33
CA GLU A 242 -30.77 3.79 -33.36
C GLU A 242 -30.02 4.95 -32.65
N ASP A 243 -29.40 4.68 -31.51
CA ASP A 243 -28.58 5.68 -30.81
C ASP A 243 -27.32 6.06 -31.60
N LEU A 244 -26.67 5.10 -32.28
CA LEU A 244 -25.51 5.36 -33.12
C LEU A 244 -25.88 6.15 -34.38
N GLU A 245 -27.03 5.84 -34.99
CA GLU A 245 -27.57 6.58 -36.12
C GLU A 245 -27.88 8.02 -35.74
N ALA A 246 -28.48 8.25 -34.56
CA ALA A 246 -28.70 9.61 -34.04
C ALA A 246 -27.38 10.37 -33.79
N ILE A 247 -26.31 9.70 -33.38
CA ILE A 247 -24.97 10.31 -33.28
C ILE A 247 -24.42 10.65 -34.68
N ALA A 248 -24.63 9.77 -35.66
CA ALA A 248 -24.13 9.93 -37.01
C ALA A 248 -24.83 11.03 -37.81
N THR A 249 -26.06 11.42 -37.45
CA THR A 249 -26.80 12.49 -38.16
C THR A 249 -26.22 13.88 -37.97
N ASP A 250 -25.39 14.10 -36.94
CA ASP A 250 -24.72 15.37 -36.67
C ASP A 250 -23.20 15.17 -36.79
N ASP A 251 -22.58 15.83 -37.77
CA ASP A 251 -21.16 15.69 -38.09
C ASP A 251 -20.26 16.02 -36.87
N GLU A 252 -20.66 17.01 -36.06
CA GLU A 252 -19.91 17.41 -34.86
C GLU A 252 -19.99 16.31 -33.78
N SER A 253 -21.19 15.80 -33.49
CA SER A 253 -21.40 14.67 -32.56
C SER A 253 -20.68 13.40 -33.04
N ALA A 254 -20.71 13.09 -34.34
CA ALA A 254 -20.01 11.96 -34.92
C ALA A 254 -18.49 12.07 -34.74
N GLN A 255 -17.93 13.26 -34.94
CA GLN A 255 -16.51 13.53 -34.73
C GLN A 255 -16.10 13.38 -33.26
N HIS A 256 -16.91 13.90 -32.32
CA HIS A 256 -16.68 13.72 -30.89
C HIS A 256 -16.73 12.25 -30.49
N TYR A 257 -17.69 11.47 -31.01
CA TYR A 257 -17.79 10.05 -30.70
C TYR A 257 -16.59 9.24 -31.17
N GLU A 258 -16.20 9.35 -32.45
CA GLU A 258 -15.06 8.59 -32.99
C GLU A 258 -13.72 9.02 -32.38
N THR A 259 -13.55 10.32 -32.13
CA THR A 259 -12.33 10.81 -31.47
C THR A 259 -12.26 10.34 -30.03
N GLY A 260 -13.35 10.44 -29.26
CA GLY A 260 -13.43 9.92 -27.90
C GLY A 260 -13.16 8.42 -27.83
N ARG A 261 -13.76 7.64 -28.73
CA ARG A 261 -13.54 6.19 -28.86
C ARG A 261 -12.08 5.85 -29.14
N ARG A 262 -11.44 6.51 -30.11
CA ARG A 262 -10.02 6.31 -30.42
C ARG A 262 -9.13 6.63 -29.22
N LYS A 263 -9.37 7.75 -28.53
CA LYS A 263 -8.59 8.14 -27.34
C LYS A 263 -8.77 7.15 -26.18
N LEU A 264 -9.98 6.62 -26.01
CA LEU A 264 -10.27 5.58 -25.01
C LEU A 264 -9.47 4.30 -25.30
N LEU A 265 -9.42 3.87 -26.57
CA LEU A 265 -8.64 2.71 -27.03
C LEU A 265 -7.13 2.92 -26.88
N GLU A 266 -6.65 4.15 -27.06
CA GLU A 266 -5.25 4.53 -26.82
C GLU A 266 -4.90 4.63 -25.32
N GLY A 267 -5.85 4.46 -24.41
CA GLY A 267 -5.66 4.63 -22.96
C GLY A 267 -5.58 6.09 -22.50
N LYS A 268 -5.84 7.06 -23.38
CA LYS A 268 -5.85 8.50 -23.10
C LYS A 268 -7.22 8.93 -22.58
N VAL A 269 -7.55 8.46 -21.36
CA VAL A 269 -8.90 8.58 -20.79
C VAL A 269 -9.33 10.04 -20.56
N GLU A 270 -8.40 10.94 -20.24
CA GLU A 270 -8.71 12.37 -20.02
C GLU A 270 -9.16 13.07 -21.31
N GLU A 271 -8.46 12.83 -22.42
CA GLU A 271 -8.86 13.34 -23.73
C GLU A 271 -10.19 12.70 -24.17
N ALA A 272 -10.36 11.40 -23.95
CA ALA A 272 -11.60 10.69 -24.27
C ALA A 272 -12.80 11.26 -23.50
N LEU A 273 -12.63 11.55 -22.22
CA LEU A 273 -13.67 12.11 -21.35
C LEU A 273 -14.18 13.46 -21.86
N TRP A 274 -13.28 14.34 -22.30
CA TRP A 274 -13.68 15.63 -22.87
C TRP A 274 -14.60 15.45 -24.09
N HIS A 275 -14.25 14.54 -25.01
CA HIS A 275 -15.08 14.28 -26.19
C HIS A 275 -16.45 13.68 -25.84
N PHE A 276 -16.50 12.74 -24.90
CA PHE A 276 -17.78 12.15 -24.47
C PHE A 276 -18.65 13.16 -23.71
N GLU A 277 -18.08 14.04 -22.89
CA GLU A 277 -18.84 15.11 -22.24
C GLU A 277 -19.46 16.08 -23.26
N GLN A 278 -18.75 16.43 -24.34
CA GLN A 278 -19.32 17.26 -25.41
C GLN A 278 -20.46 16.53 -26.13
N LEU A 279 -20.27 15.25 -26.44
CA LEU A 279 -21.31 14.42 -27.05
C LEU A 279 -22.58 14.32 -26.17
N ALA A 280 -22.43 14.16 -24.86
CA ALA A 280 -23.58 14.11 -23.94
C ALA A 280 -24.25 15.48 -23.74
N ARG A 281 -23.57 16.58 -24.07
CA ARG A 281 -24.16 17.93 -24.09
C ARG A 281 -24.94 18.19 -25.39
N SER A 282 -24.41 17.76 -26.54
CA SER A 282 -25.11 17.89 -27.82
C SER A 282 -26.33 16.96 -27.88
N GLN A 283 -26.21 15.74 -27.35
CA GLN A 283 -27.27 14.73 -27.38
C GLN A 283 -27.62 14.21 -25.97
N PRO A 284 -28.33 15.00 -25.14
CA PRO A 284 -28.60 14.65 -23.74
C PRO A 284 -29.54 13.47 -23.57
N GLU A 285 -30.39 13.18 -24.56
CA GLU A 285 -31.36 12.07 -24.57
C GLU A 285 -30.81 10.80 -25.24
N ASN A 286 -29.54 10.81 -25.68
CA ASN A 286 -28.91 9.64 -26.30
C ASN A 286 -28.31 8.72 -25.23
N PHE A 287 -28.68 7.43 -25.24
CA PHE A 287 -28.21 6.50 -24.21
C PHE A 287 -26.71 6.21 -24.32
N ILE A 288 -26.18 6.03 -25.53
CA ILE A 288 -24.74 5.78 -25.78
C ILE A 288 -23.89 6.96 -25.31
N ALA A 289 -24.31 8.19 -25.58
CA ALA A 289 -23.60 9.40 -25.13
C ALA A 289 -23.48 9.44 -23.59
N ASN A 290 -24.59 9.24 -22.88
CA ASN A 290 -24.60 9.23 -21.42
C ASN A 290 -23.82 8.05 -20.83
N LEU A 291 -23.94 6.84 -21.41
CA LEU A 291 -23.27 5.64 -20.94
C LEU A 291 -21.74 5.76 -21.03
N TYR A 292 -21.21 6.13 -22.20
CA TYR A 292 -19.77 6.22 -22.41
C TYR A 292 -19.14 7.42 -21.70
N THR A 293 -19.89 8.50 -21.47
CA THR A 293 -19.44 9.58 -20.58
C THR A 293 -19.25 9.07 -19.16
N ALA A 294 -20.22 8.36 -18.60
CA ALA A 294 -20.09 7.78 -17.27
C ALA A 294 -18.96 6.74 -17.19
N GLN A 295 -18.81 5.90 -18.22
CA GLN A 295 -17.72 4.95 -18.32
C GLN A 295 -16.36 5.65 -18.35
N ALA A 296 -16.19 6.69 -19.15
CA ALA A 296 -14.95 7.46 -19.23
C ALA A 296 -14.62 8.13 -17.90
N MET A 297 -15.63 8.65 -17.19
CA MET A 297 -15.44 9.19 -15.83
C MET A 297 -14.97 8.12 -14.85
N VAL A 298 -15.62 6.94 -14.86
CA VAL A 298 -15.26 5.80 -14.02
C VAL A 298 -13.82 5.34 -14.30
N GLN A 299 -13.44 5.21 -15.58
CA GLN A 299 -12.08 4.86 -15.98
C GLN A 299 -11.06 5.95 -15.58
N TRP A 300 -11.45 7.23 -15.68
CA TRP A 300 -10.58 8.34 -15.27
C TRP A 300 -10.34 8.32 -13.77
N MET A 301 -11.40 8.09 -12.98
CA MET A 301 -11.32 7.94 -11.51
C MET A 301 -10.46 6.74 -11.12
N GLN A 302 -10.56 5.62 -11.85
CA GLN A 302 -9.68 4.46 -11.66
C GLN A 302 -8.21 4.76 -11.97
N HIS A 303 -7.93 5.57 -12.99
CA HIS A 303 -6.56 5.89 -13.39
C HIS A 303 -5.88 6.91 -12.46
N HIS A 304 -6.59 7.99 -12.14
CA HIS A 304 -6.04 9.15 -11.43
C HIS A 304 -6.24 9.07 -9.91
N GLY A 305 -7.31 8.41 -9.44
CA GLY A 305 -7.53 8.19 -8.01
C GLY A 305 -7.76 9.47 -7.22
N TRP A 306 -8.42 10.49 -7.77
CA TRP A 306 -8.89 11.69 -7.08
C TRP A 306 -10.31 11.99 -7.58
N ASP A 307 -11.30 12.20 -6.70
CA ASP A 307 -12.67 12.54 -7.10
C ASP A 307 -12.93 14.06 -6.98
N VAL A 308 -12.88 14.77 -8.11
CA VAL A 308 -13.30 16.18 -8.22
C VAL A 308 -14.77 16.24 -8.66
N GLY A 309 -15.68 15.69 -7.83
CA GLY A 309 -17.11 15.62 -8.12
C GLY A 309 -17.47 14.80 -9.37
N TYR A 310 -16.56 13.93 -9.83
CA TYR A 310 -16.77 12.99 -10.91
C TYR A 310 -17.74 11.88 -10.51
N THR A 311 -17.78 11.45 -9.24
CA THR A 311 -18.75 10.43 -8.80
C THR A 311 -20.19 10.93 -8.92
N ALA A 312 -20.45 12.16 -8.48
CA ALA A 312 -21.77 12.80 -8.60
C ALA A 312 -22.13 13.07 -10.07
N ARG A 313 -21.17 13.45 -10.91
CA ARG A 313 -21.36 13.61 -12.36
C ARG A 313 -21.66 12.28 -13.05
N ALA A 314 -20.85 11.25 -12.83
CA ALA A 314 -21.04 9.91 -13.37
C ALA A 314 -22.41 9.34 -12.94
N SER A 315 -22.80 9.54 -11.68
CA SER A 315 -24.13 9.16 -11.18
C SER A 315 -25.28 9.91 -11.87
N ARG A 316 -25.10 11.16 -12.31
CA ARG A 316 -26.11 11.88 -13.10
C ARG A 316 -26.25 11.28 -14.50
N TYR A 317 -25.14 11.01 -15.17
CA TYR A 317 -25.15 10.39 -16.50
C TYR A 317 -25.70 8.96 -16.46
N LEU A 318 -25.34 8.14 -15.46
CA LEU A 318 -25.92 6.81 -15.27
C LEU A 318 -27.41 6.85 -14.97
N ARG A 319 -27.88 7.82 -14.15
CA ARG A 319 -29.32 8.00 -13.92
C ARG A 319 -30.07 8.32 -15.22
N LYS A 320 -29.49 9.15 -16.09
CA LYS A 320 -30.07 9.42 -17.43
C LYS A 320 -30.07 8.16 -18.30
N ALA A 321 -28.94 7.48 -18.42
CA ALA A 321 -28.82 6.24 -19.19
C ALA A 321 -29.81 5.15 -18.71
N ARG A 322 -29.99 5.00 -17.39
CA ARG A 322 -30.95 4.07 -16.78
C ARG A 322 -32.41 4.43 -17.07
N ARG A 323 -32.74 5.73 -17.14
CA ARG A 323 -34.08 6.20 -17.52
C ARG A 323 -34.39 5.87 -18.98
N LEU A 324 -33.41 6.06 -19.87
CA LEU A 324 -33.53 5.76 -21.29
C LEU A 324 -33.62 4.24 -21.54
N ARG A 325 -32.84 3.44 -20.79
CA ARG A 325 -32.82 1.98 -20.92
C ARG A 325 -32.84 1.28 -19.55
N PRO A 326 -34.02 1.10 -18.94
CA PRO A 326 -34.14 0.36 -17.70
C PRO A 326 -33.76 -1.11 -17.91
N GLY A 327 -32.93 -1.66 -17.03
CA GLY A 327 -32.52 -3.07 -17.06
C GLY A 327 -31.28 -3.40 -17.90
N ASN A 328 -30.68 -2.42 -18.57
CA ASN A 328 -29.46 -2.66 -19.35
C ASN A 328 -28.29 -3.10 -18.44
N THR A 329 -27.66 -4.22 -18.79
CA THR A 329 -26.60 -4.84 -17.96
C THR A 329 -25.37 -3.95 -17.81
N ARG A 330 -24.96 -3.22 -18.85
CA ARG A 330 -23.78 -2.34 -18.81
C ARG A 330 -23.96 -1.17 -17.85
N VAL A 331 -25.17 -0.59 -17.80
CA VAL A 331 -25.48 0.47 -16.83
C VAL A 331 -25.30 -0.06 -15.41
N ARG A 332 -25.83 -1.25 -15.13
CA ARG A 332 -25.71 -1.89 -13.81
C ARG A 332 -24.26 -2.22 -13.46
N GLU A 333 -23.47 -2.71 -14.41
CA GLU A 333 -22.03 -2.97 -14.22
C GLU A 333 -21.26 -1.69 -13.91
N ILE A 334 -21.49 -0.61 -14.66
CA ILE A 334 -20.83 0.68 -14.41
C ILE A 334 -21.32 1.30 -13.10
N GLU A 335 -22.60 1.17 -12.74
CA GLU A 335 -23.11 1.58 -11.42
C GLU A 335 -22.46 0.77 -10.28
N LEU A 336 -22.23 -0.52 -10.46
CA LEU A 336 -21.52 -1.35 -9.48
C LEU A 336 -20.06 -0.94 -9.34
N LEU A 337 -19.37 -0.69 -10.46
CA LEU A 337 -18.01 -0.17 -10.44
C LEU A 337 -17.95 1.21 -9.79
N LEU A 338 -18.91 2.09 -10.10
CA LEU A 338 -19.02 3.40 -9.49
C LEU A 338 -19.28 3.29 -7.99
N LYS A 339 -20.14 2.38 -7.54
CA LYS A 339 -20.37 2.10 -6.11
C LYS A 339 -19.14 1.55 -5.40
N GLN A 340 -18.38 0.68 -6.05
CA GLN A 340 -17.11 0.19 -5.52
C GLN A 340 -16.07 1.31 -5.40
N LEU A 341 -16.10 2.27 -6.32
CA LEU A 341 -15.25 3.46 -6.29
C LEU A 341 -15.76 4.52 -5.29
N ASP A 342 -17.07 4.59 -5.06
CA ASP A 342 -17.73 5.52 -4.11
C ASP A 342 -17.71 5.01 -2.66
N GLY A 343 -17.46 3.71 -2.44
CA GLY A 343 -17.51 3.08 -1.12
C GLY A 343 -18.93 2.73 -0.63
N SER A 344 -19.96 2.97 -1.45
CA SER A 344 -21.37 2.71 -1.14
C SER A 344 -21.78 1.27 -1.49
N ALA A 345 -21.27 0.28 -0.77
CA ALA A 345 -22.03 -0.96 -0.55
C ALA A 345 -23.25 -0.63 0.33
N PRO A 346 -24.42 -1.28 0.19
CA PRO A 346 -25.55 -1.01 1.06
C PRO A 346 -25.14 -1.34 2.49
N GLN A 347 -24.95 -0.30 3.31
CA GLN A 347 -25.09 -0.43 4.74
C GLN A 347 -26.53 -0.87 4.98
N GLU A 348 -26.74 -2.16 5.26
CA GLU A 348 -27.79 -2.52 6.18
C GLU A 348 -27.53 -1.70 7.44
N PHE A 349 -28.27 -0.61 7.57
CA PHE A 349 -28.39 0.10 8.83
C PHE A 349 -28.84 -0.93 9.88
N PRO A 350 -28.07 -1.20 10.94
CA PRO A 350 -28.66 -1.85 12.09
C PRO A 350 -29.75 -0.89 12.59
N ALA A 351 -31.00 -1.32 12.50
CA ALA A 351 -32.13 -0.65 13.10
C ALA A 351 -31.93 -0.65 14.62
N SER A 352 -31.34 0.39 15.18
CA SER A 352 -31.33 0.62 16.63
C SER A 352 -30.90 2.04 16.99
N SER A 353 -31.88 2.96 17.00
CA SER A 353 -32.04 3.96 18.06
C SER A 353 -33.23 4.86 17.70
N GLN A 354 -34.44 4.29 17.82
CA GLN A 354 -35.60 5.10 18.18
C GLN A 354 -35.35 5.57 19.62
N GLU A 355 -34.78 6.76 19.77
CA GLU A 355 -34.94 7.53 21.00
C GLU A 355 -36.39 7.99 21.04
N THR A 356 -37.20 7.25 21.78
CA THR A 356 -38.53 7.67 22.22
C THR A 356 -38.37 8.88 23.14
N PRO A 357 -39.04 10.02 22.89
CA PRO A 357 -39.10 11.09 23.86
C PRO A 357 -40.21 10.74 24.87
N THR A 358 -39.83 10.27 26.05
CA THR A 358 -40.76 10.19 27.18
C THR A 358 -40.63 11.43 28.05
N ARG A 359 -41.82 12.02 28.28
CA ARG A 359 -42.19 13.11 29.18
C ARG A 359 -41.53 13.10 30.55
#